data_AF-A0A1J3IW63-F1
#
_entry.id   AF-A0A1J3IW63-F1
#
_cell.length_a   1.000
_cell.length_b   1.000
_cell.length_c   1.000
_cell.angle_alpha   90.00
_cell.angle_beta   90.00
_cell.angle_gamma   90.00
#
_symmetry.space_group_name_H-M   'P 1'
#
loop_
_entity.id
_entity.type
_entity.pdbx_description
1 polymer ?
#
loop_
_entity_poly.entity_id
_entity_poly.type
_entity_poly.pdbx_seq_one_letter_code
_entity_poly.pdbx_strand_id
1 'polypeptide(L)'
;FWGGQIGDVHWNPFKIDESDGTAKRLVDKKDGKLRKLKNNYGEEVYNEVVRTKLEIEDYNASGGYVISELWNYEEKRKATMEEAVDVMLKIRNDLTAKMNKRQRL
;
A
#
# COMPACT_ATOMS: atom_id res chain seq x y z
N PHE A 1 -1.43 10.73 13.20
CA PHE A 1 -1.81 9.34 12.85
C PHE A 1 -0.60 8.68 12.16
N TRP A 2 -0.19 7.47 12.56
CA TRP A 2 1.03 6.83 12.04
C TRP A 2 0.96 6.41 10.57
N GLY A 3 -0.25 6.21 10.02
CA GLY A 3 -0.44 5.81 8.61
C GLY A 3 0.26 6.72 7.60
N GLY A 4 0.24 8.04 7.81
CA GLY A 4 0.95 8.98 6.93
C GLY A 4 2.49 8.92 7.04
N GLN A 5 3.02 8.45 8.17
CA GLN A 5 4.46 8.23 8.31
C GLN A 5 4.87 6.93 7.60
N ILE A 6 4.07 5.86 7.72
CA ILE A 6 4.37 4.57 7.10
C ILE A 6 4.43 4.68 5.57
N GLY A 7 3.57 5.50 4.95
CA GLY A 7 3.59 5.76 3.52
C GLY A 7 4.63 6.82 3.06
N ASP A 8 5.39 7.41 3.97
CA ASP A 8 6.40 8.42 3.63
C ASP A 8 7.61 7.74 2.97
N VAL A 9 7.77 7.99 1.66
CA VAL A 9 8.89 7.48 0.83
C VAL A 9 10.24 8.03 1.27
N HIS A 10 10.27 9.17 1.97
CA HIS A 10 11.52 9.74 2.49
C HIS A 10 11.92 9.16 3.84
N TRP A 11 11.06 8.35 4.46
CA TRP A 11 11.40 7.63 5.67
C TRP A 11 11.69 6.16 5.38
N ASN A 12 12.98 5.86 5.27
CA ASN A 12 13.50 4.51 5.14
C ASN A 12 14.30 4.13 6.41
N PRO A 13 13.70 3.39 7.36
CA PRO A 13 14.36 3.01 8.60
C PRO A 13 15.24 1.76 8.45
N PHE A 14 15.73 1.47 7.24
CA PHE A 14 16.53 0.30 6.94
C PHE A 14 17.95 0.67 6.49
N LYS A 15 18.89 -0.24 6.73
CA LYS A 15 20.28 -0.20 6.29
C LYS A 15 20.61 -1.45 5.50
N ILE A 16 21.55 -1.35 4.57
CA ILE A 16 22.11 -2.51 3.90
C ILE A 16 23.35 -2.96 4.68
N ASP A 17 23.40 -4.24 5.00
CA ASP A 17 24.56 -4.92 5.53
C ASP A 17 25.10 -5.87 4.46
N GLU A 18 26.39 -5.77 4.16
CA GLU A 18 27.08 -6.59 3.16
C GLU A 18 28.21 -7.42 3.79
N SER A 19 28.28 -7.46 5.13
CA SER A 19 29.37 -8.07 5.88
C SER A 19 29.58 -9.56 5.59
N ASP A 20 28.54 -10.27 5.16
CA ASP A 20 28.56 -11.71 4.85
C ASP A 20 28.64 -12.01 3.35
N GLY A 21 28.92 -11.00 2.52
CA GLY A 21 28.97 -11.12 1.06
C GLY A 21 27.60 -11.15 0.37
N THR A 22 26.49 -11.06 1.12
CA THR A 22 25.14 -10.91 0.59
C THR A 22 24.52 -9.61 1.12
N ALA A 23 24.04 -8.73 0.24
CA ALA A 23 23.35 -7.52 0.65
C ALA A 23 22.04 -7.86 1.38
N LYS A 24 21.98 -7.59 2.68
CA LYS A 24 20.82 -7.83 3.54
C LYS A 24 20.26 -6.52 4.07
N ARG A 25 18.94 -6.37 4.00
CA ARG A 25 18.24 -5.21 4.57
C ARG A 25 18.01 -5.46 6.07
N LEU A 26 18.57 -4.61 6.92
CA LEU A 26 18.42 -4.65 8.38
C LEU A 26 17.74 -3.40 8.90
N VAL A 27 16.98 -3.52 9.99
CA VAL A 27 16.37 -2.37 10.66
C VAL A 27 17.44 -1.50 11.31
N ASP A 28 17.40 -0.19 11.05
CA ASP A 28 18.24 0.77 11.75
C ASP A 28 17.74 0.99 13.18
N LYS A 29 18.37 0.29 14.13
CA LYS A 29 18.07 0.43 15.57
C LYS A 29 18.30 1.86 16.11
N LYS A 30 19.02 2.71 15.37
CA LYS A 30 19.24 4.13 15.72
C LYS A 30 18.19 5.08 15.14
N ASP A 31 17.23 4.58 14.34
CA ASP A 31 16.18 5.41 13.77
C ASP A 31 15.34 6.07 14.87
N GLY A 32 15.30 7.41 14.82
CA GLY A 32 14.66 8.21 15.86
C GLY A 32 13.14 8.09 15.87
N LYS A 33 12.51 7.84 14.71
CA LYS A 33 11.05 7.67 14.59
C LYS A 33 10.62 6.31 15.13
N LEU A 34 11.33 5.23 14.79
CA LEU A 34 11.12 3.90 15.33
C LEU A 34 11.32 3.83 16.85
N ARG A 35 12.36 4.50 17.37
CA ARG A 35 12.56 4.56 18.83
C ARG A 35 11.43 5.28 19.54
N LYS A 36 10.93 6.39 18.98
CA LYS A 36 9.74 7.08 19.51
C LYS A 36 8.49 6.22 19.43
N LEU A 37 8.31 5.48 18.33
CA LEU A 37 7.20 4.55 18.14
C LEU A 37 7.21 3.47 19.24
N LYS A 38 8.35 2.80 19.43
CA LYS A 38 8.52 1.77 20.46
C LYS A 38 8.29 2.31 21.87
N ASN A 39 8.80 3.50 22.18
CA ASN A 39 8.63 4.12 23.50
C ASN A 39 7.18 4.51 23.79
N ASN A 40 6.44 4.98 22.78
CA ASN A 40 5.09 5.51 22.96
C ASN A 40 4.00 4.44 22.85
N TYR A 41 4.25 3.37 22.08
CA TYR A 41 3.23 2.39 21.69
C TYR A 41 3.64 0.93 21.93
N GLY A 42 4.87 0.68 22.39
CA GLY A 42 5.36 -0.66 22.73
C GLY A 42 5.95 -1.45 21.56
N GLU A 43 6.39 -2.68 21.88
CA GLU A 43 7.10 -3.57 20.95
C GLU A 43 6.23 -4.05 19.79
N GLU A 44 4.96 -4.33 20.08
CA GLU A 44 4.02 -4.89 19.09
C GLU A 44 3.80 -3.92 17.94
N VAL A 45 3.48 -2.66 18.24
CA VAL A 45 3.29 -1.61 17.23
C VAL A 45 4.59 -1.33 16.47
N TYR A 46 5.74 -1.37 17.17
CA TYR A 46 7.04 -1.25 16.53
C TYR A 46 7.28 -2.36 15.49
N ASN A 47 7.03 -3.62 15.86
CA ASN A 47 7.22 -4.78 14.97
C ASN A 47 6.28 -4.73 13.76
N GLU A 48 5.02 -4.34 13.99
CA GLU A 48 4.03 -4.22 12.93
C GLU A 48 4.44 -3.16 11.89
N VAL A 49 4.87 -1.98 12.35
CA VAL A 49 5.34 -0.91 11.45
C VAL A 49 6.58 -1.31 10.68
N VAL A 50 7.54 -1.97 11.32
CA VAL A 50 8.74 -2.49 10.66
C VAL A 50 8.35 -3.49 9.57
N ARG A 51 7.45 -4.43 9.87
CA ARG A 51 6.96 -5.42 8.90
C ARG A 51 6.28 -4.75 7.71
N THR A 52 5.32 -3.85 7.96
CA THR A 52 4.62 -3.13 6.89
C THR A 52 5.57 -2.32 6.01
N LYS A 53 6.57 -1.65 6.60
CA LYS A 53 7.58 -0.92 5.81
C LYS A 53 8.42 -1.86 4.94
N LEU A 54 8.74 -3.05 5.43
CA LEU A 54 9.47 -4.06 4.65
C LEU A 54 8.63 -4.55 3.46
N GLU A 55 7.36 -4.87 3.72
CA GLU A 55 6.40 -5.32 2.69
C GLU A 55 6.19 -4.27 1.59
N ILE A 56 6.09 -2.98 1.97
CA ILE A 56 5.97 -1.88 1.00
C ILE A 56 7.22 -1.77 0.11
N GLU A 57 8.41 -1.86 0.70
CA GLU A 57 9.67 -1.80 -0.05
C GLU A 57 9.88 -3.02 -0.95
N ASP A 58 9.44 -4.22 -0.53
CA ASP A 58 9.58 -5.44 -1.33
C ASP A 58 8.57 -5.48 -2.49
N TYR A 59 7.37 -4.92 -2.30
CA TYR A 59 6.35 -4.84 -3.35
C TYR A 59 6.62 -3.70 -4.35
N ASN A 60 7.11 -2.54 -3.90
CA ASN A 60 7.35 -1.37 -4.73
C ASN A 60 8.49 -0.48 -4.22
N ALA A 61 9.73 -0.99 -4.28
CA ALA A 61 10.96 -0.29 -3.87
C ALA A 61 11.15 1.09 -4.53
N SER A 62 10.55 1.32 -5.69
CA SER A 62 10.70 2.57 -6.45
C SER A 62 9.72 3.67 -6.01
N GLY A 63 8.62 3.31 -5.33
CA GLY A 63 7.47 4.20 -5.15
C GLY A 63 6.89 4.28 -3.75
N GLY A 64 6.98 3.23 -2.92
CA GLY A 64 6.52 3.26 -1.52
C GLY A 64 5.03 3.63 -1.27
N TYR A 65 4.21 3.76 -2.32
CA TYR A 65 2.78 4.05 -2.20
C TYR A 65 1.97 2.76 -2.08
N VAL A 66 0.98 2.77 -1.19
CA VAL A 66 -0.07 1.76 -1.13
C VAL A 66 -0.84 1.81 -2.45
N ILE A 67 -0.72 0.78 -3.27
CA ILE A 67 -1.53 0.66 -4.48
C ILE A 67 -2.91 0.15 -4.05
N SER A 68 -3.95 0.94 -4.29
CA SER A 68 -5.32 0.46 -4.13
C SER A 68 -5.59 -0.60 -5.20
N GLU A 69 -5.84 -1.83 -4.77
CA GLU A 69 -6.21 -2.91 -5.67
C GLU A 69 -7.74 -3.02 -5.77
N LEU A 70 -8.25 -3.30 -6.97
CA LEU A 70 -9.65 -3.67 -7.13
C LEU A 70 -9.88 -5.05 -6.51
N TRP A 71 -10.92 -5.16 -5.69
CA TRP A 71 -11.24 -6.38 -4.96
C TRP A 71 -12.59 -6.93 -5.42
N ASN A 72 -12.64 -8.21 -5.81
CA ASN A 72 -13.89 -8.91 -6.04
C ASN A 72 -14.39 -9.46 -4.69
N TYR A 73 -15.43 -8.82 -4.13
CA TYR A 73 -16.00 -9.20 -2.84
C TYR A 73 -16.73 -10.54 -2.87
N GLU A 74 -17.28 -10.93 -4.02
CA GLU A 74 -17.98 -12.22 -4.18
C GLU A 74 -16.96 -13.36 -4.17
N GLU A 75 -15.89 -13.23 -4.95
CA GLU A 75 -14.82 -14.23 -5.09
C GLU A 75 -13.76 -14.15 -3.97
N LYS A 76 -13.84 -13.14 -3.10
CA LYS A 76 -12.92 -12.90 -1.97
C LYS A 76 -11.44 -12.88 -2.38
N ARG A 77 -11.14 -12.29 -3.54
CA ARG A 77 -9.79 -12.12 -4.07
C ARG A 77 -9.65 -10.79 -4.81
N LYS A 78 -8.42 -10.45 -5.18
CA LYS A 78 -8.16 -9.36 -6.13
C LYS A 78 -8.97 -9.57 -7.41
N ALA A 79 -9.61 -8.51 -7.88
CA ALA A 79 -10.36 -8.52 -9.12
C ALA A 79 -9.41 -8.73 -10.30
N THR A 80 -9.85 -9.50 -11.30
CA THR A 80 -9.13 -9.65 -12.56
C THR A 80 -9.30 -8.40 -13.41
N MET A 81 -8.45 -8.25 -14.42
CA MET A 81 -8.57 -7.16 -15.39
C MET A 81 -9.89 -7.25 -16.16
N GLU A 82 -10.35 -8.46 -16.47
CA GLU A 82 -11.63 -8.70 -17.16
C GLU A 82 -12.81 -8.22 -16.31
N GLU A 83 -12.86 -8.62 -15.03
CA GLU A 83 -13.88 -8.16 -14.08
C GLU A 83 -13.90 -6.62 -13.96
N ALA A 84 -12.73 -5.99 -13.95
CA ALA A 84 -12.62 -4.53 -13.92
C ALA A 84 -13.18 -3.87 -15.19
N VAL A 85 -12.86 -4.42 -16.37
CA VAL A 85 -13.37 -3.91 -17.66
C VAL A 85 -14.88 -4.04 -17.73
N ASP A 86 -15.45 -5.17 -17.29
CA ASP A 86 -16.90 -5.39 -17.28
C ASP A 86 -17.64 -4.34 -16.44
N VAL A 87 -17.12 -4.03 -15.25
CA VAL A 87 -17.67 -2.99 -14.39
C VAL A 87 -17.61 -1.62 -15.08
N MET A 88 -16.49 -1.27 -15.72
CA MET A 88 -16.35 0.00 -16.44
C MET A 88 -17.34 0.11 -17.61
N LEU A 89 -17.52 -0.97 -18.37
CA LEU A 89 -18.48 -1.01 -19.49
C LEU A 89 -19.91 -0.82 -18.99
N LYS A 90 -20.28 -1.47 -17.88
CA LYS A 90 -21.60 -1.32 -17.25
C LYS A 90 -21.85 0.12 -16.80
N ILE A 91 -20.91 0.72 -16.08
CA ILE A 91 -21.00 2.12 -15.64
C ILE A 91 -21.18 3.06 -16.84
N ARG A 92 -20.37 2.90 -17.89
CA ARG A 92 -20.45 3.71 -19.10
C ARG A 92 -21.84 3.60 -19.75
N ASN A 93 -22.34 2.38 -19.91
CA ASN A 93 -23.65 2.15 -20.54
C ASN A 93 -24.79 2.79 -19.73
N ASP A 94 -24.75 2.68 -18.40
CA ASP A 94 -25.73 3.31 -17.50
C ASP A 94 -25.69 4.85 -17.57
N LEU A 95 -24.49 5.44 -17.65
CA LEU A 95 -24.33 6.88 -17.83
C LEU A 95 -24.91 7.35 -19.17
N THR A 96 -24.61 6.66 -20.25
CA THR A 96 -25.17 6.95 -21.58
C THR A 96 -26.70 6.85 -21.58
N ALA A 97 -27.25 5.81 -20.95
CA ALA A 97 -28.70 5.64 -20.83
C ALA A 97 -29.35 6.80 -20.04
N LYS A 98 -28.71 7.26 -18.95
CA LYS A 98 -29.18 8.42 -18.16
C LYS A 98 -29.13 9.71 -18.96
N MET A 99 -28.07 9.95 -19.74
CA MET A 99 -27.95 11.13 -20.59
C MET A 99 -29.03 11.17 -21.67
N ASN A 100 -29.26 10.05 -22.34
CA ASN A 100 -30.28 9.94 -23.37
C ASN A 100 -31.70 10.15 -22.83
N LYS A 101 -31.98 9.76 -21.58
CA LYS A 101 -33.26 10.05 -20.91
C LYS A 101 -33.43 11.53 -20.60
N ARG A 102 -32.36 12.21 -20.16
CA ARG A 102 -32.40 13.67 -19.86
C ARG A 102 -32.63 14.52 -21.11
N GLN A 103 -32.18 14.07 -22.28
CA GLN A 103 -32.42 14.77 -23.55
C GLN A 103 -33.83 14.56 -24.12
N ARG A 104 -34.61 13.62 -23.57
CA ARG A 104 -35.98 13.32 -24.00
C ARG A 104 -37.05 13.98 -23.11
N LEU A 105 -36.63 14.71 -22.08
CA LEU A 105 -37.46 15.58 -21.23
C LEU A 105 -37.31 17.03 -21.70
#